data_AF-A0A2E9GXT9-F1
#
_entry.id   AF-A0A2E9GXT9-F1
#
_cell.length_a   1.000
_cell.length_b   1.000
_cell.length_c   1.000
_cell.angle_alpha   90.00
_cell.angle_beta   90.00
_cell.angle_gamma   90.00
#
_symmetry.space_group_name_H-M   'P 1'
#
loop_
_entity.id
_entity.type
_entity.pdbx_description
1 polymer ?
#
loop_
_entity_poly.entity_id
_entity_poly.type
_entity_poly.pdbx_seq_one_letter_code
_entity_poly.pdbx_strand_id
1 'polypeptide(L)'
;MNKKVLVGLLSAVLVSGCVSMSDDPYIRSLGNDPQSTELNDELTNKRLSYIGRYLVETETRREIVANTYNKEFIESWSSADYGTMTSMVTDLAVGDLGSSLGSDLGAAVSIGGMVLGAAFSSDYDIVGQAWLPDDFNGASIDSSDEAHQVFSQFINKKIGDVAAQFNYEATCLGHCGERSKAFLLQRKDAVEDHPQWGYQPEQIVALIHIPVEFEAVEENDILPVIIGEPVRWKLPPYFTLKMGFYSAIQTDENGDVVVQATPTEKGYTIETVSTRRDLLKVPLGRMMMQSFHDTPYTFYATDDEYPSQLYFNGKAYRFFDGSQPQIIEEEITKQWGG
;
A
#
# COMPACT_ATOMS: atom_id res chain seq x y z
N MET A 1 -72.04 -10.42 -42.72
CA MET A 1 -71.21 -11.41 -41.99
C MET A 1 -69.74 -11.13 -42.26
N ASN A 2 -68.93 -11.28 -41.21
CA ASN A 2 -67.47 -11.38 -41.17
C ASN A 2 -66.62 -10.10 -41.32
N LYS A 3 -66.44 -9.47 -40.14
CA LYS A 3 -65.24 -8.74 -39.72
C LYS A 3 -64.06 -9.71 -39.55
N LYS A 4 -62.84 -9.15 -39.64
CA LYS A 4 -61.53 -9.62 -39.10
C LYS A 4 -60.61 -10.35 -40.09
N VAL A 5 -59.72 -9.60 -40.74
CA VAL A 5 -58.31 -10.00 -40.92
C VAL A 5 -57.47 -8.72 -40.90
N LEU A 6 -56.95 -8.34 -39.73
CA LEU A 6 -55.80 -7.44 -39.62
C LEU A 6 -55.23 -7.49 -38.19
N VAL A 7 -54.61 -8.61 -37.82
CA VAL A 7 -53.69 -8.66 -36.68
C VAL A 7 -52.65 -9.72 -37.00
N GLY A 8 -51.40 -9.31 -37.17
CA GLY A 8 -50.33 -10.27 -37.41
C GLY A 8 -49.04 -9.63 -37.92
N LEU A 9 -48.62 -8.50 -37.37
CA LEU A 9 -47.26 -7.99 -37.61
C LEU A 9 -46.83 -6.97 -36.56
N LEU A 10 -46.81 -7.33 -35.27
CA LEU A 10 -46.21 -6.47 -34.24
C LEU A 10 -45.92 -7.26 -32.95
N SER A 11 -44.91 -8.15 -32.99
CA SER A 11 -44.37 -8.78 -31.76
C SER A 11 -42.89 -9.18 -31.90
N ALA A 12 -42.11 -8.40 -32.66
CA ALA A 12 -40.65 -8.59 -32.77
C ALA A 12 -39.90 -7.32 -32.35
N VAL A 13 -40.35 -6.67 -31.27
CA VAL A 13 -39.71 -5.48 -30.70
C VAL A 13 -39.27 -5.81 -29.29
N LEU A 14 -37.95 -5.93 -29.15
CA LEU A 14 -37.16 -5.67 -27.92
C LEU A 14 -37.32 -6.69 -26.78
N VAL A 15 -36.75 -7.88 -26.97
CA VAL A 15 -36.00 -8.54 -25.87
C VAL A 15 -34.52 -8.20 -26.04
N SER A 16 -34.21 -6.91 -26.14
CA SER A 16 -32.88 -6.44 -25.73
C SER A 16 -32.93 -6.49 -24.21
N GLY A 17 -32.49 -7.62 -23.64
CA GLY A 17 -32.36 -7.75 -22.20
C GLY A 17 -31.60 -6.55 -21.67
N CYS A 18 -32.25 -5.75 -20.83
CA CYS A 18 -31.52 -4.87 -19.94
C CYS A 18 -30.61 -5.79 -19.15
N VAL A 19 -29.33 -5.86 -19.51
CA VAL A 19 -28.30 -6.40 -18.63
C VAL A 19 -28.41 -5.51 -17.41
N SER A 20 -29.03 -6.04 -16.37
CA SER A 20 -29.20 -5.32 -15.13
C SER A 20 -27.80 -5.03 -14.61
N MET A 21 -27.57 -3.87 -13.99
CA MET A 21 -26.29 -3.60 -13.30
C MET A 21 -25.95 -4.70 -12.29
N SER A 22 -26.92 -5.53 -11.88
CA SER A 22 -26.73 -6.73 -11.06
C SER A 22 -25.97 -7.87 -11.72
N ASP A 23 -25.85 -7.92 -13.06
CA ASP A 23 -25.25 -9.05 -13.77
C ASP A 23 -23.73 -8.85 -13.99
N ASP A 24 -23.22 -7.64 -13.76
CA ASP A 24 -21.79 -7.34 -13.84
C ASP A 24 -21.05 -7.94 -12.63
N PRO A 25 -20.13 -8.91 -12.83
CA PRO A 25 -19.47 -9.59 -11.71
C PRO A 25 -18.62 -8.64 -10.86
N TYR A 26 -18.14 -7.52 -11.42
CA TYR A 26 -17.45 -6.47 -10.65
C TYR A 26 -18.41 -5.79 -9.67
N ILE A 27 -19.58 -5.34 -10.15
CA ILE A 27 -20.59 -4.68 -9.32
C ILE A 27 -21.09 -5.61 -8.20
N ARG A 28 -21.30 -6.90 -8.52
CA ARG A 28 -21.65 -7.92 -7.52
C ARG A 28 -20.60 -8.06 -6.42
N SER A 29 -19.32 -7.87 -6.77
CA SER A 29 -18.21 -8.04 -5.83
C SER A 29 -17.95 -6.82 -4.96
N LEU A 30 -18.53 -5.66 -5.28
CA LEU A 30 -18.39 -4.45 -4.47
C LEU A 30 -19.03 -4.60 -3.07
N GLY A 31 -20.05 -5.45 -2.93
CA GLY A 31 -20.71 -5.72 -1.66
C GLY A 31 -20.03 -6.79 -0.78
N ASN A 32 -18.87 -7.32 -1.21
CA ASN A 32 -18.14 -8.32 -0.43
C ASN A 32 -17.23 -7.62 0.58
N ASP A 33 -17.81 -7.24 1.72
CA ASP A 33 -17.09 -6.60 2.82
C ASP A 33 -16.08 -7.57 3.45
N PRO A 34 -14.87 -7.11 3.81
CA PRO A 34 -13.91 -7.94 4.52
C PRO A 34 -14.43 -8.33 5.91
N GLN A 35 -13.99 -9.48 6.40
CA GLN A 35 -14.22 -9.90 7.79
C GLN A 35 -13.06 -9.45 8.66
N SER A 36 -13.37 -8.87 9.80
CA SER A 36 -12.39 -8.27 10.71
C SER A 36 -12.64 -8.66 12.16
N THR A 37 -11.62 -8.44 13.00
CA THR A 37 -11.71 -8.58 14.46
C THR A 37 -10.99 -7.41 15.11
N GLU A 38 -11.51 -6.94 16.24
CA GLU A 38 -10.91 -5.85 17.02
C GLU A 38 -9.44 -6.13 17.35
N LEU A 39 -8.57 -5.15 17.08
CA LEU A 39 -7.15 -5.22 17.40
C LEU A 39 -6.93 -4.80 18.85
N ASN A 40 -6.78 -5.80 19.72
CA ASN A 40 -6.55 -5.59 21.16
C ASN A 40 -5.06 -5.44 21.55
N ASP A 41 -4.14 -5.56 20.59
CA ASP A 41 -2.70 -5.42 20.83
C ASP A 41 -2.27 -3.95 20.73
N GLU A 42 -2.07 -3.33 21.90
CA GLU A 42 -1.68 -1.93 22.04
C GLU A 42 -0.33 -1.62 21.38
N LEU A 43 0.64 -2.54 21.46
CA LEU A 43 1.98 -2.35 20.89
C LEU A 43 1.90 -2.35 19.36
N THR A 44 1.19 -3.35 18.80
CA THR A 44 0.94 -3.42 17.36
C THR A 44 0.18 -2.20 16.86
N ASN A 45 -0.84 -1.76 17.59
CA ASN A 45 -1.61 -0.57 17.24
C ASN A 45 -0.73 0.68 17.21
N LYS A 46 0.10 0.92 18.23
CA LYS A 46 1.03 2.06 18.27
C LYS A 46 2.05 2.02 17.13
N ARG A 47 2.62 0.85 16.82
CA ARG A 47 3.55 0.69 15.67
C ARG A 47 2.88 1.01 14.35
N LEU A 48 1.71 0.44 14.10
CA LEU A 48 0.94 0.68 12.88
C LEU A 48 0.43 2.11 12.78
N SER A 49 0.02 2.71 13.90
CA SER A 49 -0.39 4.12 13.97
C SER A 49 0.77 5.03 13.62
N TYR A 50 1.99 4.74 14.08
CA TYR A 50 3.18 5.47 13.66
C TYR A 50 3.44 5.35 12.16
N ILE A 51 3.34 4.15 11.58
CA ILE A 51 3.50 3.93 10.14
C ILE A 51 2.44 4.70 9.34
N GLY A 52 1.17 4.58 9.74
CA GLY A 52 0.00 5.18 9.09
C GLY A 52 -0.28 6.63 9.48
N ARG A 53 0.56 7.28 10.29
CA ARG A 53 0.33 8.61 10.89
C ARG A 53 0.02 9.74 9.89
N TYR A 54 0.33 9.53 8.62
CA TYR A 54 0.07 10.50 7.55
C TYR A 54 -1.36 10.46 7.00
N LEU A 55 -2.14 9.45 7.38
CA LEU A 55 -3.57 9.31 7.07
C LEU A 55 -4.47 10.18 7.97
N VAL A 56 -3.91 10.76 9.03
CA VAL A 56 -4.67 11.57 9.99
C VAL A 56 -4.22 13.02 9.98
N GLU A 57 -5.08 13.87 10.54
CA GLU A 57 -4.82 15.29 10.74
C GLU A 57 -3.52 15.54 11.52
N THR A 58 -2.97 16.74 11.32
CA THR A 58 -1.68 17.16 11.89
C THR A 58 -1.60 16.99 13.41
N GLU A 59 -2.66 17.28 14.16
CA GLU A 59 -2.62 17.22 15.62
C GLU A 59 -2.58 15.77 16.13
N THR A 60 -3.48 14.90 15.63
CA THR A 60 -3.43 13.46 15.94
C THR A 60 -2.09 12.85 15.54
N ARG A 61 -1.53 13.26 14.40
CA ARG A 61 -0.19 12.83 13.99
C ARG A 61 0.90 13.23 14.99
N ARG A 62 0.86 14.45 15.53
CA ARG A 62 1.82 14.89 16.56
C ARG A 62 1.69 14.04 17.81
N GLU A 63 0.45 13.72 18.22
CA GLU A 63 0.21 12.84 19.37
C GLU A 63 0.73 11.42 19.11
N ILE A 64 0.53 10.86 17.92
CA ILE A 64 1.10 9.56 17.51
C ILE A 64 2.63 9.58 17.65
N VAL A 65 3.28 10.60 17.10
CA VAL A 65 4.75 10.73 17.17
C VAL A 65 5.18 10.86 18.63
N ALA A 66 4.59 11.76 19.41
CA ALA A 66 4.92 11.95 20.82
C ALA A 66 4.75 10.66 21.64
N ASN A 67 3.68 9.91 21.43
CA ASN A 67 3.42 8.63 22.09
C ASN A 67 4.45 7.56 21.72
N THR A 68 4.99 7.61 20.51
CA THR A 68 6.01 6.66 20.03
C THR A 68 7.38 6.94 20.65
N TYR A 69 7.67 8.19 21.01
CA TYR A 69 8.89 8.55 21.74
C TYR A 69 8.72 8.53 23.26
N ASN A 70 7.55 8.12 23.77
CA ASN A 70 7.35 7.96 25.21
C ASN A 70 8.21 6.80 25.75
N LYS A 71 8.92 7.06 26.83
CA LYS A 71 9.74 6.09 27.57
C LYS A 71 9.02 4.76 27.84
N GLU A 72 7.76 4.79 28.29
CA GLU A 72 7.01 3.56 28.61
C GLU A 72 6.82 2.66 27.39
N PHE A 73 6.65 3.26 26.21
CA PHE A 73 6.52 2.53 24.96
C PHE A 73 7.86 1.93 24.52
N ILE A 74 8.94 2.70 24.60
CA ILE A 74 10.29 2.21 24.29
C ILE A 74 10.68 1.06 25.24
N GLU A 75 10.35 1.18 26.54
CA GLU A 75 10.61 0.16 27.55
C GLU A 75 9.75 -1.10 27.37
N SER A 76 8.61 -1.01 26.69
CA SER A 76 7.73 -2.16 26.42
C SER A 76 8.27 -3.12 25.34
N TRP A 77 9.35 -2.75 24.65
CA TRP A 77 9.95 -3.56 23.58
C TRP A 77 10.75 -4.75 24.11
N SER A 78 10.81 -5.84 23.35
CA SER A 78 11.47 -7.08 23.77
C SER A 78 12.99 -7.00 23.56
N SER A 79 13.75 -7.82 24.29
CA SER A 79 15.21 -7.92 24.13
C SER A 79 15.68 -8.30 22.70
N ALA A 80 14.80 -8.89 21.88
CA ALA A 80 15.05 -9.12 20.47
C ALA A 80 14.94 -7.82 19.65
N ASP A 81 13.98 -6.95 19.97
CA ASP A 81 13.88 -5.59 19.39
C ASP A 81 15.12 -4.74 19.78
N TYR A 82 15.66 -4.96 20.99
CA TYR A 82 16.90 -4.31 21.46
C TYR A 82 18.17 -4.71 20.69
N GLY A 83 18.18 -5.89 20.03
CA GLY A 83 19.32 -6.36 19.24
C GLY A 83 19.61 -5.50 18.02
N THR A 84 18.57 -4.98 17.39
CA THR A 84 18.61 -4.07 16.22
C THR A 84 18.84 -2.60 16.62
N MET A 85 18.81 -2.32 17.92
CA MET A 85 18.67 -1.00 18.53
C MET A 85 19.95 -0.48 19.19
N THR A 86 21.08 -1.21 19.11
CA THR A 86 22.19 -1.02 20.06
C THR A 86 22.78 0.38 20.05
N SER A 87 22.78 1.11 18.92
CA SER A 87 23.25 2.50 18.83
C SER A 87 22.22 3.53 19.34
N MET A 88 20.96 3.45 18.87
CA MET A 88 19.88 4.35 19.32
C MET A 88 19.60 4.22 20.81
N VAL A 89 19.61 3.00 21.34
CA VAL A 89 19.39 2.76 22.78
C VAL A 89 20.56 3.22 23.58
N THR A 90 21.80 3.06 23.12
CA THR A 90 22.91 3.71 23.82
C THR A 90 22.74 5.22 23.81
N ASP A 91 22.33 5.87 22.73
CA ASP A 91 22.20 7.34 22.77
C ASP A 91 20.98 7.80 23.59
N LEU A 92 19.87 7.06 23.56
CA LEU A 92 18.68 7.30 24.40
C LEU A 92 18.87 6.92 25.87
N ALA A 93 19.69 5.90 26.18
CA ALA A 93 19.92 5.40 27.55
C ALA A 93 21.20 5.96 28.19
N VAL A 94 22.23 6.31 27.41
CA VAL A 94 23.39 7.12 27.84
C VAL A 94 22.99 8.59 27.94
N GLY A 95 21.93 9.00 27.23
CA GLY A 95 21.03 10.09 27.64
C GLY A 95 20.28 9.74 28.92
N ASP A 96 21.02 9.44 29.99
CA ASP A 96 20.48 9.20 31.32
C ASP A 96 19.58 10.40 31.66
N LEU A 97 18.32 10.13 31.97
CA LEU A 97 17.22 11.06 32.26
C LEU A 97 17.45 11.90 33.54
N GLY A 98 18.70 12.27 33.83
CA GLY A 98 19.16 12.85 35.08
C GLY A 98 20.41 13.75 35.00
N SER A 99 20.88 14.19 33.82
CA SER A 99 21.97 15.19 33.73
C SER A 99 21.44 16.54 33.20
N SER A 100 21.26 17.51 34.09
CA SER A 100 20.51 18.74 33.86
C SER A 100 21.15 19.82 32.97
N LEU A 101 22.22 19.52 32.21
CA LEU A 101 22.89 20.59 31.43
C LEU A 101 23.53 20.18 30.09
N GLY A 102 23.52 18.90 29.69
CA GLY A 102 24.17 18.45 28.45
C GLY A 102 23.31 17.67 27.45
N SER A 103 22.22 17.02 27.91
CA SER A 103 21.33 16.16 27.11
C SER A 103 20.13 16.89 26.50
N ASP A 104 19.72 18.02 27.10
CA ASP A 104 18.45 18.68 26.79
C ASP A 104 18.44 19.48 25.50
N LEU A 105 19.60 19.73 24.87
CA LEU A 105 19.69 20.48 23.62
C LEU A 105 19.92 19.58 22.39
N GLY A 106 20.48 18.39 22.56
CA GLY A 106 20.70 17.46 21.44
C GLY A 106 19.44 16.66 21.11
N ALA A 107 18.92 15.92 22.09
CA ALA A 107 17.73 15.09 21.93
C ALA A 107 16.44 15.92 21.73
N ALA A 108 16.33 17.10 22.37
CA ALA A 108 15.17 17.96 22.17
C ALA A 108 15.17 18.67 20.81
N VAL A 109 16.33 18.88 20.18
CA VAL A 109 16.42 19.48 18.83
C VAL A 109 16.17 18.42 17.75
N SER A 110 16.59 17.16 17.94
CA SER A 110 16.25 16.06 17.02
C SER A 110 14.79 15.63 17.16
N ILE A 111 14.28 15.40 18.38
CA ILE A 111 12.85 15.14 18.61
C ILE A 111 12.01 16.35 18.18
N GLY A 112 12.46 17.57 18.48
CA GLY A 112 11.82 18.81 18.03
C GLY A 112 11.80 18.93 16.51
N GLY A 113 12.91 18.65 15.81
CA GLY A 113 13.00 18.67 14.36
C GLY A 113 12.12 17.61 13.68
N MET A 114 12.03 16.41 14.25
CA MET A 114 11.18 15.32 13.73
C MET A 114 9.68 15.55 14.02
N VAL A 115 9.33 16.04 15.21
CA VAL A 115 7.95 16.42 15.56
C VAL A 115 7.50 17.61 14.71
N LEU A 116 8.38 18.59 14.47
CA LEU A 116 8.10 19.71 13.57
C LEU A 116 7.99 19.22 12.11
N GLY A 117 8.90 18.37 11.62
CA GLY A 117 8.87 17.83 10.26
C GLY A 117 7.63 16.98 9.94
N ALA A 118 7.14 16.20 10.91
CA ALA A 118 5.90 15.44 10.78
C ALA A 118 4.64 16.34 10.83
N ALA A 119 4.73 17.52 11.45
CA ALA A 119 3.62 18.41 11.72
C ALA A 119 3.24 19.37 10.57
N PHE A 120 3.99 19.43 9.48
CA PHE A 120 3.79 20.44 8.42
C PHE A 120 3.17 19.93 7.11
N SER A 121 2.58 18.73 7.11
CA SER A 121 1.88 18.22 5.93
C SER A 121 0.39 17.98 6.23
N SER A 122 -0.46 18.15 5.23
CA SER A 122 -1.89 17.82 5.31
C SER A 122 -2.11 16.34 5.63
N ASP A 123 -3.34 16.00 6.01
CA ASP A 123 -3.91 14.67 5.86
C ASP A 123 -3.82 14.21 4.39
N TYR A 124 -3.74 12.89 4.19
CA TYR A 124 -3.58 12.29 2.87
C TYR A 124 -4.43 11.05 2.72
N ASP A 125 -5.15 10.99 1.61
CA ASP A 125 -6.09 9.90 1.38
C ASP A 125 -5.41 8.57 0.98
N ILE A 126 -4.14 8.66 0.55
CA ILE A 126 -3.29 7.51 0.21
C ILE A 126 -1.87 7.74 0.73
N VAL A 127 -1.33 6.75 1.42
CA VAL A 127 0.05 6.75 1.91
C VAL A 127 0.69 5.41 1.57
N GLY A 128 1.79 5.44 0.82
CA GLY A 128 2.66 4.28 0.65
C GLY A 128 4.11 4.68 0.82
N GLN A 129 4.89 3.82 1.47
CA GLN A 129 6.32 3.98 1.64
C GLN A 129 7.05 2.66 1.43
N ALA A 130 8.35 2.80 1.21
CA ALA A 130 9.29 1.70 1.14
C ALA A 130 10.56 2.06 1.87
N TRP A 131 11.25 1.03 2.36
CA TRP A 131 12.53 1.18 3.02
C TRP A 131 13.39 -0.06 2.83
N LEU A 132 14.70 0.12 2.91
CA LEU A 132 15.70 -0.91 2.68
C LEU A 132 16.82 -0.84 3.73
N PRO A 133 17.38 -2.01 4.10
CA PRO A 133 18.65 -2.10 4.83
C PRO A 133 19.83 -1.60 3.98
N ASP A 134 21.03 -1.66 4.55
CA ASP A 134 22.32 -1.41 3.87
C ASP A 134 22.76 -2.58 2.98
N ASP A 135 22.39 -3.83 3.32
CA ASP A 135 22.49 -5.01 2.43
C ASP A 135 21.11 -5.62 2.20
N PHE A 136 20.74 -5.78 0.93
CA PHE A 136 19.45 -6.38 0.57
C PHE A 136 19.66 -7.51 -0.44
N ASN A 137 19.28 -8.73 -0.04
CA ASN A 137 19.49 -9.95 -0.83
C ASN A 137 20.95 -10.16 -1.28
N GLY A 138 21.93 -9.76 -0.46
CA GLY A 138 23.36 -9.90 -0.75
C GLY A 138 23.94 -8.83 -1.67
N ALA A 139 23.20 -7.73 -1.90
CA ALA A 139 23.69 -6.55 -2.57
C ALA A 139 23.83 -5.40 -1.57
N SER A 140 25.05 -4.87 -1.42
CA SER A 140 25.34 -3.64 -0.67
C SER A 140 24.69 -2.43 -1.35
N ILE A 141 24.17 -1.50 -0.55
CA ILE A 141 23.50 -0.28 -0.99
C ILE A 141 24.20 0.92 -0.37
N ASP A 142 25.06 1.57 -1.15
CA ASP A 142 25.89 2.69 -0.70
C ASP A 142 25.36 4.05 -1.18
N SER A 143 24.35 4.04 -2.06
CA SER A 143 23.75 5.24 -2.66
C SER A 143 22.23 5.14 -2.88
N SER A 144 21.58 6.29 -3.03
CA SER A 144 20.16 6.38 -3.37
C SER A 144 19.83 5.71 -4.73
N ASP A 145 20.71 5.84 -5.71
CA ASP A 145 20.56 5.20 -7.03
C ASP A 145 20.60 3.67 -6.92
N GLU A 146 21.52 3.13 -6.11
CA GLU A 146 21.56 1.68 -5.83
C GLU A 146 20.33 1.21 -5.06
N ALA A 147 19.84 2.00 -4.09
CA ALA A 147 18.61 1.70 -3.37
C ALA A 147 17.42 1.59 -4.33
N HIS A 148 17.32 2.51 -5.30
CA HIS A 148 16.33 2.44 -6.37
C HIS A 148 16.47 1.20 -7.24
N GLN A 149 17.68 0.87 -7.68
CA GLN A 149 17.92 -0.28 -8.53
C GLN A 149 17.53 -1.59 -7.83
N VAL A 150 17.93 -1.75 -6.58
CA VAL A 150 17.62 -2.91 -5.76
C VAL A 150 16.12 -3.00 -5.47
N PHE A 151 15.49 -1.88 -5.10
CA PHE A 151 14.04 -1.83 -4.91
C PHE A 151 13.28 -2.16 -6.20
N SER A 152 13.74 -1.65 -7.34
CA SER A 152 13.16 -1.91 -8.65
C SER A 152 13.15 -3.41 -8.98
N GLN A 153 14.23 -4.13 -8.66
CA GLN A 153 14.32 -5.58 -8.78
C GLN A 153 13.40 -6.32 -7.80
N PHE A 154 13.34 -5.85 -6.56
CA PHE A 154 12.42 -6.35 -5.54
C PHE A 154 10.97 -6.30 -6.04
N ILE A 155 10.52 -5.15 -6.56
CA ILE A 155 9.17 -4.96 -7.10
C ILE A 155 8.91 -5.92 -8.26
N ASN A 156 9.85 -6.05 -9.20
CA ASN A 156 9.69 -6.94 -10.36
C ASN A 156 9.49 -8.40 -9.90
N LYS A 157 10.28 -8.85 -8.93
CA LYS A 157 10.13 -10.18 -8.34
C LYS A 157 8.78 -10.30 -7.60
N LYS A 158 8.44 -9.32 -6.77
CA LYS A 158 7.24 -9.35 -5.93
C LYS A 158 5.96 -9.36 -6.77
N ILE A 159 5.89 -8.61 -7.87
CA ILE A 159 4.77 -8.68 -8.82
C ILE A 159 4.67 -10.05 -9.48
N GLY A 160 5.80 -10.66 -9.85
CA GLY A 160 5.83 -12.03 -10.35
C GLY A 160 5.29 -13.06 -9.36
N ASP A 161 5.70 -12.94 -8.08
CA ASP A 161 5.24 -13.81 -6.99
C ASP A 161 3.73 -13.62 -6.73
N VAL A 162 3.25 -12.38 -6.66
CA VAL A 162 1.82 -12.05 -6.51
C VAL A 162 1.02 -12.63 -7.67
N ALA A 163 1.43 -12.37 -8.91
CA ALA A 163 0.74 -12.89 -10.08
C ALA A 163 0.64 -14.42 -10.04
N ALA A 164 1.74 -15.11 -9.74
CA ALA A 164 1.77 -16.56 -9.63
C ALA A 164 0.82 -17.08 -8.54
N GLN A 165 0.75 -16.42 -7.37
CA GLN A 165 -0.13 -16.80 -6.26
C GLN A 165 -1.62 -16.77 -6.67
N PHE A 166 -2.02 -15.84 -7.52
CA PHE A 166 -3.40 -15.70 -7.99
C PHE A 166 -3.65 -16.32 -9.38
N ASN A 167 -2.75 -17.18 -9.85
CA ASN A 167 -2.82 -17.86 -11.16
C ASN A 167 -2.81 -16.92 -12.39
N TYR A 168 -2.02 -15.86 -12.30
CA TYR A 168 -1.66 -14.98 -13.40
C TYR A 168 -0.18 -15.14 -13.77
N GLU A 169 0.17 -14.68 -14.96
CA GLU A 169 1.53 -14.47 -15.42
C GLU A 169 1.76 -12.98 -15.59
N ALA A 170 2.82 -12.45 -14.96
CA ALA A 170 3.18 -11.05 -15.06
C ALA A 170 4.16 -10.80 -16.21
N THR A 171 3.80 -9.90 -17.10
CA THR A 171 4.67 -9.34 -18.15
C THR A 171 4.83 -7.85 -17.89
N CYS A 172 6.07 -7.36 -17.84
CA CYS A 172 6.31 -5.93 -17.75
C CYS A 172 6.00 -5.25 -19.09
N LEU A 173 5.16 -4.22 -19.07
CA LEU A 173 4.69 -3.51 -20.27
C LEU A 173 5.66 -2.41 -20.75
N GLY A 174 6.69 -2.10 -19.96
CA GLY A 174 7.71 -1.12 -20.31
C GLY A 174 8.42 -0.58 -19.08
N HIS A 175 9.63 -0.05 -19.28
CA HIS A 175 10.39 0.69 -18.26
C HIS A 175 10.61 -0.09 -16.95
N CYS A 176 10.80 -1.41 -17.02
CA CYS A 176 10.87 -2.32 -15.86
C CYS A 176 12.03 -2.02 -14.88
N GLY A 177 13.07 -1.33 -15.37
CA GLY A 177 14.20 -0.87 -14.56
C GLY A 177 13.96 0.50 -13.91
N GLU A 178 12.98 1.26 -14.41
CA GLU A 178 12.67 2.61 -13.95
C GLU A 178 11.81 2.60 -12.67
N ARG A 179 11.62 3.80 -12.11
CA ARG A 179 10.84 4.01 -10.89
C ARG A 179 9.34 3.83 -11.07
N SER A 180 8.82 4.23 -12.22
CA SER A 180 7.43 4.00 -12.60
C SER A 180 7.36 2.85 -13.58
N LYS A 181 6.49 1.88 -13.30
CA LYS A 181 6.40 0.65 -14.08
C LYS A 181 4.98 0.11 -14.10
N ALA A 182 4.64 -0.50 -15.22
CA ALA A 182 3.35 -1.15 -15.44
C ALA A 182 3.58 -2.61 -15.81
N PHE A 183 2.75 -3.49 -15.26
CA PHE A 183 2.75 -4.91 -15.57
C PHE A 183 1.36 -5.32 -16.06
N LEU A 184 1.33 -6.14 -17.11
CA LEU A 184 0.16 -6.91 -17.50
C LEU A 184 0.22 -8.25 -16.80
N LEU A 185 -0.82 -8.56 -16.05
CA LEU A 185 -1.05 -9.84 -15.42
C LEU A 185 -2.13 -10.56 -16.23
N GLN A 186 -1.73 -11.61 -16.94
CA GLN A 186 -2.60 -12.41 -17.80
C GLN A 186 -2.95 -13.72 -17.08
N ARG A 187 -4.23 -14.06 -16.99
CA ARG A 187 -4.67 -15.31 -16.36
C ARG A 187 -4.13 -16.52 -17.14
N LYS A 188 -3.52 -17.49 -16.45
CA LYS A 188 -2.82 -18.63 -17.10
C LYS A 188 -3.74 -19.67 -17.73
N ASP A 189 -4.90 -19.90 -17.14
CA ASP A 189 -5.89 -20.89 -17.61
C ASP A 189 -7.33 -20.38 -17.42
N ALA A 190 -8.28 -20.97 -18.14
CA ALA A 190 -9.71 -20.84 -17.84
C ALA A 190 -10.04 -21.64 -16.56
N VAL A 191 -9.53 -21.16 -15.42
CA VAL A 191 -9.86 -21.72 -14.11
C VAL A 191 -11.27 -21.27 -13.74
N GLU A 192 -12.03 -22.17 -13.12
CA GLU A 192 -13.31 -21.83 -12.51
C GLU A 192 -13.10 -20.69 -11.52
N ASP A 193 -13.86 -19.61 -11.68
CA ASP A 193 -13.73 -18.41 -10.85
C ASP A 193 -13.79 -18.80 -9.37
N HIS A 194 -12.74 -18.46 -8.62
CA HIS A 194 -12.68 -18.76 -7.21
C HIS A 194 -13.73 -17.93 -6.44
N PRO A 195 -14.72 -18.53 -5.77
CA PRO A 195 -15.85 -17.77 -5.22
C PRO A 195 -15.44 -16.66 -4.24
N GLN A 196 -14.35 -16.89 -3.48
CA GLN A 196 -13.84 -15.94 -2.49
C GLN A 196 -13.15 -14.71 -3.11
N TRP A 197 -12.70 -14.82 -4.36
CA TRP A 197 -12.01 -13.71 -5.05
C TRP A 197 -13.01 -12.72 -5.65
N GLY A 198 -14.28 -13.12 -5.78
CA GLY A 198 -15.29 -12.33 -6.47
C GLY A 198 -14.89 -12.15 -7.94
N TYR A 199 -14.87 -10.90 -8.39
CA TYR A 199 -14.54 -10.51 -9.75
C TYR A 199 -13.09 -10.84 -10.12
N GLN A 200 -12.94 -11.69 -11.15
CA GLN A 200 -11.66 -12.19 -11.66
C GLN A 200 -11.52 -11.90 -13.15
N PRO A 201 -10.99 -10.72 -13.53
CA PRO A 201 -10.80 -10.38 -14.94
C PRO A 201 -9.69 -11.23 -15.56
N GLU A 202 -9.76 -11.47 -16.87
CA GLU A 202 -8.70 -12.21 -17.59
C GLU A 202 -7.36 -11.46 -17.62
N GLN A 203 -7.43 -10.13 -17.55
CA GLN A 203 -6.30 -9.22 -17.60
C GLN A 203 -6.39 -8.20 -16.47
N ILE A 204 -5.27 -8.03 -15.78
CA ILE A 204 -5.07 -7.03 -14.74
C ILE A 204 -3.85 -6.20 -15.12
N VAL A 205 -3.90 -4.89 -14.94
CA VAL A 205 -2.73 -4.03 -14.99
C VAL A 205 -2.34 -3.65 -13.57
N ALA A 206 -1.12 -3.97 -13.17
CA ALA A 206 -0.52 -3.45 -11.95
C ALA A 206 0.29 -2.19 -12.29
N LEU A 207 -0.02 -1.07 -11.65
CA LEU A 207 0.74 0.16 -11.76
C LEU A 207 1.52 0.38 -10.48
N ILE A 208 2.82 0.65 -10.61
CA ILE A 208 3.67 1.09 -9.49
C ILE A 208 4.31 2.40 -9.89
N HIS A 209 4.20 3.40 -9.03
CA HIS A 209 4.76 4.73 -9.25
C HIS A 209 5.55 5.18 -8.02
N ILE A 210 6.82 5.51 -8.24
CA ILE A 210 7.76 5.98 -7.22
C ILE A 210 8.32 7.34 -7.70
N PRO A 211 7.70 8.47 -7.32
CA PRO A 211 8.06 9.79 -7.87
C PRO A 211 9.35 10.39 -7.30
N VAL A 212 9.91 9.81 -6.23
CA VAL A 212 10.96 10.43 -5.42
C VAL A 212 12.17 9.53 -5.24
N GLU A 213 13.26 10.13 -4.73
CA GLU A 213 14.49 9.41 -4.35
C GLU A 213 14.36 8.67 -3.03
N PHE A 214 15.13 7.61 -2.84
CA PHE A 214 15.46 7.13 -1.50
C PHE A 214 16.37 8.13 -0.79
N GLU A 215 16.13 8.36 0.49
CA GLU A 215 17.00 9.13 1.37
C GLU A 215 17.60 8.23 2.44
N ALA A 216 18.80 8.60 2.90
CA ALA A 216 19.43 7.95 4.02
C ALA A 216 18.61 8.22 5.29
N VAL A 217 18.35 7.18 6.07
CA VAL A 217 17.73 7.31 7.39
C VAL A 217 18.65 8.11 8.31
N GLU A 218 18.07 9.04 9.05
CA GLU A 218 18.78 9.83 10.06
C GLU A 218 19.21 8.95 11.23
N GLU A 219 20.35 9.28 11.86
CA GLU A 219 20.96 8.46 12.92
C GLU A 219 20.02 8.17 14.11
N ASN A 220 19.06 9.06 14.37
CA ASN A 220 18.12 8.96 15.49
C ASN A 220 16.67 8.67 15.07
N ASP A 221 16.44 8.25 13.82
CA ASP A 221 15.09 7.92 13.35
C ASP A 221 14.58 6.65 14.03
N ILE A 222 13.38 6.71 14.62
CA ILE A 222 12.73 5.57 15.29
C ILE A 222 12.19 4.51 14.32
N LEU A 223 12.13 4.80 13.01
CA LEU A 223 11.59 3.91 11.99
C LEU A 223 12.16 2.48 12.03
N PRO A 224 13.49 2.23 12.07
CA PRO A 224 14.03 0.86 12.15
C PRO A 224 13.46 0.07 13.32
N VAL A 225 13.19 0.77 14.43
CA VAL A 225 12.65 0.14 15.64
C VAL A 225 11.14 -0.12 15.53
N ILE A 226 10.40 0.79 14.89
CA ILE A 226 8.97 0.58 14.63
C ILE A 226 8.74 -0.58 13.67
N ILE A 227 9.60 -0.72 12.66
CA ILE A 227 9.55 -1.83 11.71
C ILE A 227 10.08 -3.12 12.33
N GLY A 228 11.06 -3.04 13.23
CA GLY A 228 11.73 -4.19 13.85
C GLY A 228 12.85 -4.78 12.97
N GLU A 229 13.27 -4.06 11.93
CA GLU A 229 14.28 -4.48 10.95
C GLU A 229 15.33 -3.37 10.75
N PRO A 230 16.57 -3.70 10.36
CA PRO A 230 17.55 -2.70 9.95
C PRO A 230 17.03 -1.86 8.77
N VAL A 231 17.12 -0.54 8.88
CA VAL A 231 16.77 0.38 7.80
C VAL A 231 17.85 1.43 7.62
N ARG A 232 18.38 1.52 6.40
CA ARG A 232 19.37 2.53 6.00
C ARG A 232 18.83 3.52 4.99
N TRP A 233 17.92 3.07 4.13
CA TRP A 233 17.33 3.86 3.05
C TRP A 233 15.82 3.86 3.21
N LYS A 234 15.16 5.00 3.05
CA LYS A 234 13.71 5.11 3.03
C LYS A 234 13.26 6.02 1.91
N LEU A 235 12.08 5.80 1.37
CA LEU A 235 11.41 6.86 0.64
C LEU A 235 11.01 7.95 1.65
N PRO A 236 11.08 9.24 1.29
CA PRO A 236 10.61 10.29 2.16
C PRO A 236 9.13 10.08 2.49
N PRO A 237 8.61 10.74 3.52
CA PRO A 237 7.18 10.73 3.76
C PRO A 237 6.42 11.29 2.53
N TYR A 238 5.15 10.91 2.38
CA TYR A 238 4.14 11.47 1.45
C TYR A 238 4.11 10.92 0.00
N PHE A 239 3.06 10.15 -0.34
CA PHE A 239 2.74 9.71 -1.71
C PHE A 239 3.92 9.12 -2.53
N THR A 240 4.85 8.42 -1.87
CA THR A 240 6.14 8.03 -2.49
C THR A 240 6.14 6.64 -3.09
N LEU A 241 5.27 5.75 -2.62
CA LEU A 241 4.96 4.49 -3.30
C LEU A 241 3.46 4.44 -3.58
N LYS A 242 3.08 4.65 -4.83
CA LYS A 242 1.70 4.45 -5.27
C LYS A 242 1.60 3.13 -6.01
N MET A 243 0.62 2.33 -5.63
CA MET A 243 0.35 1.06 -6.28
C MET A 243 -1.14 0.84 -6.46
N GLY A 244 -1.53 0.27 -7.60
CA GLY A 244 -2.89 -0.16 -7.83
C GLY A 244 -2.98 -1.33 -8.80
N PHE A 245 -4.07 -2.08 -8.68
CA PHE A 245 -4.43 -3.14 -9.61
C PHE A 245 -5.72 -2.76 -10.32
N TYR A 246 -5.71 -2.80 -11.64
CA TYR A 246 -6.79 -2.28 -12.46
C TYR A 246 -7.23 -3.28 -13.53
N SER A 247 -8.48 -3.19 -13.97
CA SER A 247 -9.02 -4.00 -15.07
C SER A 247 -9.89 -3.19 -16.03
N ALA A 248 -10.47 -3.86 -17.03
CA ALA A 248 -11.14 -3.22 -18.16
C ALA A 248 -10.19 -2.23 -18.86
N ILE A 249 -9.02 -2.77 -19.23
CA ILE A 249 -7.86 -2.08 -19.77
C ILE A 249 -8.15 -1.68 -21.22
N GLN A 250 -7.79 -0.46 -21.59
CA GLN A 250 -7.83 -0.04 -22.98
C GLN A 250 -6.60 -0.56 -23.74
N THR A 251 -6.83 -1.23 -24.85
CA THR A 251 -5.79 -1.67 -25.78
C THR A 251 -5.79 -0.81 -27.05
N ASP A 252 -4.66 -0.78 -27.74
CA ASP A 252 -4.53 -0.17 -29.06
C ASP A 252 -5.09 -1.08 -30.17
N GLU A 253 -4.88 -0.69 -31.44
CA GLU A 253 -5.32 -1.45 -32.61
C GLU A 253 -4.62 -2.81 -32.77
N ASN A 254 -3.46 -3.00 -32.15
CA ASN A 254 -2.70 -4.25 -32.14
C ASN A 254 -3.10 -5.17 -30.98
N GLY A 255 -3.92 -4.67 -30.04
CA GLY A 255 -4.28 -5.38 -28.82
C GLY A 255 -3.29 -5.18 -27.68
N ASP A 256 -2.31 -4.28 -27.84
CA ASP A 256 -1.34 -3.95 -26.80
C ASP A 256 -1.94 -2.96 -25.79
N VAL A 257 -1.58 -3.11 -24.52
CA VAL A 257 -2.04 -2.19 -23.46
C VAL A 257 -1.50 -0.78 -23.71
N VAL A 258 -2.38 0.21 -23.74
CA VAL A 258 -1.99 1.61 -23.89
C VAL A 258 -1.44 2.14 -22.57
N VAL A 259 -0.12 2.28 -22.48
CA VAL A 259 0.58 2.92 -21.36
C VAL A 259 0.98 4.33 -21.75
N GLN A 260 0.42 5.34 -21.08
CA GLN A 260 0.83 6.73 -21.27
C GLN A 260 1.98 7.04 -20.31
N ALA A 261 3.16 7.31 -20.88
CA ALA A 261 4.35 7.68 -20.13
C ALA A 261 4.86 9.06 -20.57
N THR A 262 5.16 9.91 -19.60
CA THR A 262 5.76 11.22 -19.81
C THR A 262 7.23 11.17 -19.41
N PRO A 263 8.17 11.61 -20.28
CA PRO A 263 9.57 11.71 -19.92
C PRO A 263 9.78 12.70 -18.77
N THR A 264 10.67 12.38 -17.84
CA THR A 264 11.14 13.25 -16.76
C THR A 264 12.67 13.36 -16.80
N GLU A 265 13.26 14.30 -16.05
CA GLU A 265 14.72 14.45 -15.97
C GLU A 265 15.44 13.19 -15.45
N LYS A 266 14.72 12.30 -14.77
CA LYS A 266 15.24 11.08 -14.14
C LYS A 266 14.60 9.79 -14.66
N GLY A 267 13.97 9.83 -15.85
CA GLY A 267 13.36 8.65 -16.47
C GLY A 267 12.00 8.94 -17.08
N TYR A 268 10.99 8.14 -16.71
CA TYR A 268 9.61 8.30 -17.15
C TYR A 268 8.65 8.22 -15.96
N THR A 269 7.60 9.02 -15.99
CA THR A 269 6.42 8.84 -15.15
C THR A 269 5.34 8.19 -16.01
N ILE A 270 4.87 7.01 -15.61
CA ILE A 270 3.64 6.46 -16.18
C ILE A 270 2.50 7.30 -15.59
N GLU A 271 1.86 8.10 -16.44
CA GLU A 271 0.80 9.01 -15.99
C GLU A 271 -0.51 8.26 -15.84
N THR A 272 -0.88 7.44 -16.83
CA THR A 272 -2.10 6.64 -16.78
C THR A 272 -1.99 5.37 -17.60
N VAL A 273 -2.65 4.32 -17.13
CA VAL A 273 -3.23 3.30 -18.01
C VAL A 273 -4.72 3.52 -17.97
N SER A 274 -5.33 3.72 -19.15
CA SER A 274 -6.77 3.93 -19.26
C SER A 274 -7.49 2.64 -18.81
N THR A 275 -8.00 2.69 -17.60
CA THR A 275 -8.68 1.59 -16.91
C THR A 275 -10.02 2.09 -16.40
N ARG A 276 -10.98 1.19 -16.23
CA ARG A 276 -12.34 1.56 -15.79
C ARG A 276 -12.69 1.00 -14.42
N ARG A 277 -11.85 0.13 -13.86
CA ARG A 277 -12.15 -0.63 -12.64
C ARG A 277 -10.90 -0.73 -11.78
N ASP A 278 -10.97 -0.15 -10.60
CA ASP A 278 -10.00 -0.34 -9.52
C ASP A 278 -10.33 -1.64 -8.78
N LEU A 279 -9.36 -2.56 -8.69
CA LEU A 279 -9.58 -3.84 -8.05
C LEU A 279 -9.46 -3.79 -6.52
N LEU A 280 -8.96 -2.70 -5.91
CA LEU A 280 -9.00 -2.53 -4.45
C LEU A 280 -10.43 -2.52 -3.89
N LYS A 281 -11.41 -2.20 -4.75
CA LYS A 281 -12.85 -2.25 -4.43
C LYS A 281 -13.42 -3.67 -4.30
N VAL A 282 -12.70 -4.68 -4.76
CA VAL A 282 -13.16 -6.08 -4.76
C VAL A 282 -12.16 -6.99 -4.02
N PRO A 283 -12.59 -8.17 -3.53
CA PRO A 283 -11.71 -9.04 -2.74
C PRO A 283 -10.39 -9.38 -3.42
N LEU A 284 -10.41 -9.73 -4.71
CA LEU A 284 -9.19 -10.08 -5.46
C LEU A 284 -8.11 -9.01 -5.35
N GLY A 285 -8.42 -7.74 -5.65
CA GLY A 285 -7.40 -6.69 -5.64
C GLY A 285 -6.90 -6.39 -4.22
N ARG A 286 -7.74 -6.48 -3.20
CA ARG A 286 -7.29 -6.35 -1.80
C ARG A 286 -6.36 -7.49 -1.38
N MET A 287 -6.66 -8.73 -1.78
CA MET A 287 -5.77 -9.86 -1.52
C MET A 287 -4.44 -9.74 -2.27
N MET A 288 -4.46 -9.25 -3.52
CA MET A 288 -3.24 -8.97 -4.27
C MET A 288 -2.41 -7.86 -3.63
N MET A 289 -3.06 -6.80 -3.13
CA MET A 289 -2.39 -5.72 -2.39
C MET A 289 -1.78 -6.22 -1.08
N GLN A 290 -2.54 -7.01 -0.31
CA GLN A 290 -2.04 -7.66 0.91
C GLN A 290 -0.85 -8.59 0.64
N SER A 291 -0.91 -9.39 -0.44
CA SER A 291 0.20 -10.25 -0.86
C SER A 291 1.42 -9.46 -1.32
N PHE A 292 1.21 -8.35 -2.04
CA PHE A 292 2.30 -7.47 -2.44
C PHE A 292 3.03 -6.85 -1.25
N HIS A 293 2.30 -6.43 -0.23
CA HIS A 293 2.84 -5.94 1.04
C HIS A 293 3.12 -7.05 2.07
N ASP A 294 3.17 -8.32 1.63
CA ASP A 294 3.69 -9.43 2.42
C ASP A 294 5.23 -9.39 2.46
N THR A 295 5.71 -8.38 3.17
CA THR A 295 7.12 -8.03 3.34
C THR A 295 7.24 -7.00 4.47
N PRO A 296 8.37 -6.97 5.20
CA PRO A 296 8.62 -5.92 6.18
C PRO A 296 9.11 -4.61 5.52
N TYR A 297 9.33 -4.54 4.21
CA TYR A 297 10.01 -3.42 3.54
C TYR A 297 9.09 -2.37 2.91
N THR A 298 7.78 -2.60 2.91
CA THR A 298 6.81 -1.68 2.29
C THR A 298 5.52 -1.67 3.08
N PHE A 299 4.80 -0.56 3.02
CA PHE A 299 3.40 -0.51 3.39
C PHE A 299 2.61 0.33 2.40
N TYR A 300 1.30 0.14 2.41
CA TYR A 300 0.35 0.97 1.69
C TYR A 300 -0.91 1.13 2.50
N ALA A 301 -1.49 2.31 2.50
CA ALA A 301 -2.75 2.60 3.15
C ALA A 301 -3.56 3.58 2.31
N THR A 302 -4.87 3.43 2.35
CA THR A 302 -5.81 4.30 1.63
C THR A 302 -7.12 4.40 2.40
N ASP A 303 -7.67 5.61 2.50
CA ASP A 303 -9.04 5.88 2.93
C ASP A 303 -9.97 6.33 1.79
N ASP A 304 -9.37 6.72 0.64
CA ASP A 304 -10.02 7.07 -0.63
C ASP A 304 -11.02 6.02 -1.11
N GLU A 305 -10.80 4.75 -0.74
CA GLU A 305 -11.63 3.64 -1.17
C GLU A 305 -12.19 2.87 0.03
N TYR A 306 -13.48 2.52 -0.05
CA TYR A 306 -14.08 1.63 0.92
C TYR A 306 -13.81 0.16 0.55
N PRO A 307 -13.42 -0.68 1.53
CA PRO A 307 -13.06 -0.34 2.90
C PRO A 307 -11.66 0.31 2.98
N SER A 308 -11.52 1.34 3.82
CA SER A 308 -10.23 1.94 4.15
C SER A 308 -9.33 0.90 4.81
N GLN A 309 -8.13 0.69 4.26
CA GLN A 309 -7.23 -0.36 4.73
C GLN A 309 -5.77 0.06 4.69
N LEU A 310 -5.02 -0.36 5.72
CA LEU A 310 -3.56 -0.34 5.78
C LEU A 310 -3.03 -1.76 5.60
N TYR A 311 -2.16 -1.96 4.63
CA TYR A 311 -1.51 -3.22 4.30
C TYR A 311 -0.05 -3.17 4.74
N PHE A 312 0.33 -4.07 5.64
CA PHE A 312 1.70 -4.17 6.13
C PHE A 312 2.02 -5.59 6.60
N ASN A 313 3.20 -6.08 6.21
CA ASN A 313 3.73 -7.38 6.62
C ASN A 313 2.73 -8.54 6.45
N GLY A 314 2.07 -8.57 5.29
CA GLY A 314 1.14 -9.65 4.90
C GLY A 314 -0.22 -9.58 5.57
N LYS A 315 -0.46 -8.56 6.38
CA LYS A 315 -1.74 -8.29 7.05
C LYS A 315 -2.39 -7.04 6.49
N ALA A 316 -3.69 -6.94 6.74
CA ALA A 316 -4.46 -5.74 6.43
C ALA A 316 -5.23 -5.31 7.68
N TYR A 317 -5.39 -4.01 7.84
CA TYR A 317 -5.97 -3.40 9.03
C TYR A 317 -6.96 -2.32 8.62
N ARG A 318 -8.10 -2.25 9.31
CA ARG A 318 -8.98 -1.09 9.20
C ARG A 318 -8.53 -0.04 10.18
N PHE A 319 -8.59 1.18 9.69
CA PHE A 319 -8.26 2.36 10.47
C PHE A 319 -9.39 3.38 10.34
N PHE A 320 -9.48 4.27 11.31
CA PHE A 320 -10.42 5.37 11.30
C PHE A 320 -9.64 6.69 11.44
N ASP A 321 -9.99 7.68 10.62
CA ASP A 321 -9.51 9.05 10.81
C ASP A 321 -10.29 9.70 11.95
N GLY A 322 -9.86 9.38 13.17
CA GLY A 322 -10.40 9.91 14.41
C GLY A 322 -9.38 10.78 15.15
N SER A 323 -9.85 11.50 16.17
CA SER A 323 -8.99 12.33 17.02
C SER A 323 -8.14 11.53 18.02
N GLN A 324 -8.00 10.21 17.85
CA GLN A 324 -7.26 9.35 18.76
C GLN A 324 -5.93 8.89 18.13
N PRO A 325 -4.83 8.83 18.90
CA PRO A 325 -3.52 8.43 18.38
C PRO A 325 -3.38 6.92 18.13
N GLN A 326 -4.42 6.13 18.44
CA GLN A 326 -4.52 4.71 18.10
C GLN A 326 -5.52 4.56 16.95
N ILE A 327 -5.01 4.69 15.73
CA ILE A 327 -5.87 4.84 14.54
C ILE A 327 -6.32 3.48 13.99
N ILE A 328 -5.68 2.39 14.40
CA ILE A 328 -6.03 1.04 13.95
C ILE A 328 -7.12 0.47 14.86
N GLU A 329 -8.23 0.01 14.28
CA GLU A 329 -9.34 -0.55 15.05
C GLU A 329 -9.43 -2.06 14.92
N GLU A 330 -9.25 -2.58 13.70
CA GLU A 330 -9.51 -3.99 13.40
C GLU A 330 -8.41 -4.59 12.54
N GLU A 331 -8.05 -5.85 12.82
CA GLU A 331 -7.28 -6.69 11.91
C GLU A 331 -8.25 -7.39 10.94
N ILE A 332 -7.98 -7.29 9.64
CA ILE A 332 -8.74 -8.01 8.62
C ILE A 332 -8.32 -9.49 8.63
N THR A 333 -9.26 -10.36 9.00
CA THR A 333 -9.05 -11.81 9.01
C THR A 333 -9.33 -12.44 7.64
N LYS A 334 -10.21 -11.83 6.83
CA LYS A 334 -10.46 -12.22 5.43
C LYS A 334 -10.84 -11.01 4.59
N GLN A 335 -10.36 -10.99 3.35
CA GLN A 335 -10.68 -9.92 2.40
C GLN A 335 -12.04 -10.05 1.71
N TRP A 336 -12.83 -11.08 2.06
CA TRP A 336 -14.14 -11.35 1.48
C TRP A 336 -15.17 -11.68 2.57
N GLY A 337 -16.40 -11.24 2.32
CA GLY A 337 -17.59 -11.56 3.09
C GLY A 337 -18.31 -12.78 2.51
N GLY A 338 -19.17 -13.39 3.32
CA GLY A 338 -20.00 -14.54 2.94
C GLY A 338 -21.41 -14.16 2.53
#